data_AF-A0A0V1DV30-F1
#
_entry.id   AF-A0A0V1DV30-F1
#
_cell.length_a   1.000
_cell.length_b   1.000
_cell.length_c   1.000
_cell.angle_alpha   90.00
_cell.angle_beta   90.00
_cell.angle_gamma   90.00
#
_symmetry.space_group_name_H-M   'P 1'
#
loop_
_entity.id
_entity.type
_entity.pdbx_description
1 polymer ?
#
loop_
_entity_poly.entity_id
_entity_poly.type
_entity_poly.pdbx_seq_one_letter_code
_entity_poly.pdbx_strand_id
1 'polypeptide(L)'
;MFLQVGLREEDRDVCRFLWRKDKLRNPLTTYRFTRVCFGLACSPYLDMQVANHHLSANHDRFGAIADDIKASMYVDDLVVSCDTVAEAKDFVCRSSELLASGRFHLVKWASNVPQVLVDRPTEETHENKPSR
;
A
#
# COMPACT_ATOMS: atom_id res chain seq x y z
N MET A 1 1.24 2.90 -0.25
CA MET A 1 0.25 2.71 -1.32
C MET A 1 0.07 4.00 -2.14
N PHE A 2 -0.51 5.06 -1.58
CA PHE A 2 -0.73 6.40 -2.19
C PHE A 2 0.29 6.92 -3.22
N LEU A 3 1.60 6.94 -2.88
CA LEU A 3 2.62 7.53 -3.77
C LEU A 3 2.85 6.75 -5.08
N GLN A 4 2.27 5.56 -5.22
CA GLN A 4 2.27 4.82 -6.48
C GLN A 4 1.19 5.31 -7.45
N VAL A 5 0.20 6.07 -6.96
CA VAL A 5 -0.91 6.57 -7.78
C VAL A 5 -0.59 7.92 -8.39
N GLY A 6 -0.54 7.96 -9.72
CA GLY A 6 -0.33 9.17 -10.52
C GLY A 6 -1.50 10.14 -10.47
N LEU A 7 -1.20 11.44 -10.29
CA LEU A 7 -2.16 12.50 -10.60
C LEU A 7 -2.04 12.89 -12.09
N ARG A 8 -3.19 13.06 -12.74
CA ARG A 8 -3.26 13.67 -14.07
C ARG A 8 -2.68 15.06 -14.02
N GLU A 9 -2.06 15.49 -15.12
CA GLU A 9 -1.34 16.76 -15.13
C GLU A 9 -2.27 17.95 -14.86
N GLU A 10 -3.51 17.92 -15.36
CA GLU A 10 -4.53 18.93 -15.08
C GLU A 10 -4.91 19.05 -13.59
N ASP A 11 -4.85 17.96 -12.83
CA ASP A 11 -5.26 17.92 -11.42
C ASP A 11 -4.12 18.30 -10.46
N ARG A 12 -2.87 18.40 -10.94
CA ARG A 12 -1.71 18.69 -10.06
C ARG A 12 -1.75 20.10 -9.49
N ASP A 13 -2.50 20.99 -10.11
CA ASP A 13 -2.52 22.39 -9.74
C ASP A 13 -3.24 22.66 -8.42
N VAL A 14 -4.20 21.80 -8.06
CA VAL A 14 -4.89 21.87 -6.75
C VAL A 14 -4.07 21.21 -5.63
N CYS A 15 -2.97 20.52 -5.96
CA CYS A 15 -2.06 19.87 -5.00
C CYS A 15 -0.74 20.64 -4.85
N ARG A 16 -0.80 21.97 -4.78
CA ARG A 16 0.36 22.86 -4.60
C ARG A 16 0.79 22.94 -3.14
N PHE A 17 2.09 23.08 -2.90
CA PHE A 17 2.63 23.44 -1.61
C PHE A 17 3.81 24.39 -1.76
N LEU A 18 4.02 25.21 -0.72
CA LEU A 18 5.12 26.15 -0.66
C LEU A 18 6.25 25.53 0.15
N TRP A 19 7.47 25.63 -0.36
CA TRP A 19 8.66 25.14 0.32
C TRP A 19 9.78 26.17 0.22
N ARG A 20 10.56 26.26 1.30
CA ARG A 20 11.76 27.11 1.36
C ARG A 20 12.85 26.32 2.07
N LYS A 21 13.95 26.07 1.36
CA LYS A 21 15.17 25.55 1.97
C LYS A 21 15.76 26.65 2.86
N ASP A 22 16.03 26.41 4.14
CA ASP A 22 16.49 27.43 5.11
C ASP A 22 15.63 28.70 5.21
N LYS A 23 14.85 28.79 6.31
CA LYS A 23 13.72 29.72 6.55
C LYS A 23 13.94 31.20 6.19
N LEU A 24 15.18 31.68 6.16
CA LEU A 24 15.51 33.11 6.08
C LEU A 24 16.31 33.55 4.84
N ARG A 25 16.90 32.64 4.05
CA ARG A 25 17.86 33.04 2.99
C ARG A 25 17.43 32.72 1.57
N ASN A 26 16.57 31.71 1.39
CA ASN A 26 16.17 31.29 0.04
C ASN A 26 14.76 31.80 -0.32
N PRO A 27 14.50 32.04 -1.61
CA PRO A 27 13.16 32.38 -2.07
C PRO A 27 12.17 31.24 -1.76
N LEU A 28 10.91 31.61 -1.58
CA LEU A 28 9.83 30.63 -1.48
C LEU A 28 9.63 29.99 -2.86
N THR A 29 9.55 28.66 -2.92
CA THR A 29 9.33 27.91 -4.15
C THR A 29 8.00 27.17 -4.06
N THR A 30 7.21 27.24 -5.14
CA THR A 30 5.97 26.49 -5.27
C THR A 30 6.25 25.14 -5.92
N TYR A 31 5.83 24.07 -5.26
CA TYR A 31 5.87 22.71 -5.78
C TYR A 31 4.45 22.20 -6.00
N ARG A 32 4.32 21.16 -6.82
CA ARG A 32 3.07 20.46 -7.12
C ARG A 32 3.30 18.97 -6.93
N PHE A 33 2.42 18.30 -6.20
CA PHE A 33 2.46 16.84 -6.14
C PHE A 33 2.15 16.23 -7.52
N THR A 34 2.87 15.18 -7.89
CA THR A 34 2.64 14.40 -9.12
C THR A 34 1.94 13.07 -8.84
N ARG A 35 1.67 12.80 -7.56
CA ARG A 35 1.11 11.58 -7.00
C ARG A 35 0.08 11.95 -5.95
N VAL A 36 -0.86 11.04 -5.70
CA VAL A 36 -1.84 11.19 -4.60
C VAL A 36 -1.06 11.36 -3.29
N CYS A 37 -1.31 12.47 -2.59
CA CYS A 37 -0.63 12.78 -1.34
C CYS A 37 -1.50 12.41 -0.13
N PHE A 38 -0.87 12.30 1.03
CA PHE A 38 -1.58 12.11 2.29
C PHE A 38 -2.34 13.38 2.69
N GLY A 39 -3.54 13.23 3.23
CA GLY A 39 -4.32 14.34 3.80
C GLY A 39 -5.37 14.97 2.89
N LEU A 40 -5.48 14.56 1.61
CA LEU A 40 -6.67 14.93 0.83
C LEU A 40 -7.85 14.04 1.23
N ALA A 41 -9.04 14.62 1.34
CA ALA A 41 -10.25 13.86 1.63
C ALA A 41 -10.54 12.76 0.60
N CYS A 42 -10.12 12.95 -0.66
CA CYS A 42 -10.29 11.98 -1.73
C CYS A 42 -9.17 10.94 -1.84
N SER A 43 -8.04 11.11 -1.15
CA SER A 43 -6.87 10.22 -1.31
C SER A 43 -7.18 8.75 -1.03
N PRO A 44 -7.90 8.38 0.06
CA PRO A 44 -8.24 6.98 0.32
C PRO A 44 -9.08 6.36 -0.80
N TYR A 45 -10.05 7.10 -1.33
CA TYR A 45 -10.88 6.63 -2.43
C TYR A 45 -10.06 6.42 -3.70
N LEU A 46 -9.24 7.41 -4.08
CA LEU A 46 -8.42 7.32 -5.29
C LEU A 46 -7.43 6.14 -5.23
N ASP A 47 -6.78 5.95 -4.08
CA ASP A 47 -5.82 4.85 -3.87
C ASP A 47 -6.52 3.49 -3.94
N MET A 48 -7.66 3.35 -3.26
CA MET A 48 -8.46 2.13 -3.25
C MET A 48 -9.00 1.79 -4.64
N GLN A 49 -9.44 2.77 -5.43
CA GLN A 49 -9.94 2.53 -6.78
C GLN A 49 -8.84 2.04 -7.73
N VAL A 50 -7.63 2.58 -7.61
CA VAL A 50 -6.49 2.12 -8.42
C VAL A 50 -6.04 0.72 -7.98
N ALA A 51 -5.98 0.45 -6.68
CA ALA A 51 -5.70 -0.89 -6.18
C ALA A 51 -6.75 -1.91 -6.65
N ASN A 52 -8.05 -1.58 -6.54
CA ASN A 52 -9.14 -2.43 -7.02
C ASN A 52 -9.09 -2.68 -8.53
N HIS A 53 -8.74 -1.66 -9.31
CA HIS A 53 -8.53 -1.82 -10.75
C HIS A 53 -7.38 -2.78 -11.03
N HIS A 54 -6.26 -2.64 -10.33
CA HIS A 54 -5.10 -3.54 -10.44
C HIS A 54 -5.45 -4.98 -10.07
N LEU A 55 -6.18 -5.20 -8.98
CA LEU A 55 -6.65 -6.52 -8.56
C LEU A 55 -7.56 -7.15 -9.63
N SER A 56 -8.53 -6.40 -10.13
CA SER A 56 -9.47 -6.87 -11.15
C SER A 56 -8.78 -7.22 -12.47
N ALA A 57 -7.79 -6.41 -12.89
CA ALA A 57 -7.02 -6.63 -14.10
C ALA A 57 -6.10 -7.87 -14.03
N ASN A 58 -5.80 -8.36 -12.82
CA ASN A 58 -4.95 -9.52 -12.59
C ASN A 58 -5.73 -10.74 -12.08
N HIS A 59 -7.08 -10.67 -12.07
CA HIS A 59 -7.93 -11.76 -11.59
C HIS A 59 -7.70 -13.07 -12.35
N ASP A 60 -7.59 -13.02 -13.68
CA ASP A 60 -7.34 -14.22 -14.50
C ASP A 60 -6.06 -14.98 -14.10
N ARG A 61 -5.04 -14.27 -13.60
CA ARG A 61 -3.76 -14.86 -13.18
C ARG A 61 -3.76 -15.30 -11.71
N PHE A 62 -4.41 -14.55 -10.83
CA PHE A 62 -4.32 -14.77 -9.39
C PHE A 62 -5.59 -15.38 -8.76
N GLY A 63 -6.69 -15.45 -9.51
CA GLY A 63 -7.96 -16.02 -9.09
C GLY A 63 -8.48 -15.39 -7.79
N ALA A 64 -9.00 -16.25 -6.91
CA ALA A 64 -9.64 -15.85 -5.66
C ALA A 64 -8.79 -14.95 -4.74
N ILE A 65 -7.46 -15.02 -4.80
CA ILE A 65 -6.59 -14.14 -4.01
C ILE A 65 -6.86 -12.66 -4.32
N ALA A 66 -7.19 -12.30 -5.57
CA ALA A 66 -7.54 -10.92 -5.91
C ALA A 66 -8.83 -10.48 -5.20
N ASP A 67 -9.81 -11.38 -5.08
CA ASP A 67 -11.08 -11.13 -4.40
C ASP A 67 -10.89 -11.05 -2.88
N ASP A 68 -10.07 -11.95 -2.33
CA ASP A 68 -9.75 -11.97 -0.90
C ASP A 68 -9.02 -10.68 -0.47
N ILE A 69 -8.03 -10.23 -1.24
CA ILE A 69 -7.35 -8.94 -0.97
C ILE A 69 -8.36 -7.81 -1.01
N LYS A 70 -9.25 -7.78 -2.01
CA LYS A 70 -10.26 -6.74 -2.15
C LYS A 70 -11.23 -6.69 -0.96
N ALA A 71 -11.57 -7.86 -0.39
CA ALA A 71 -12.43 -7.97 0.79
C ALA A 71 -11.69 -7.63 2.10
N SER A 72 -10.38 -7.86 2.15
CA SER A 72 -9.54 -7.71 3.34
C SER A 72 -8.77 -6.40 3.44
N MET A 73 -8.80 -5.56 2.41
CA MET A 73 -8.05 -4.30 2.37
C MET A 73 -8.86 -3.13 2.91
N TYR A 74 -8.29 -2.41 3.88
CA TYR A 74 -8.83 -1.17 4.41
C TYR A 74 -7.81 -0.04 4.20
N VAL A 75 -8.09 0.81 3.21
CA VAL A 75 -7.15 1.83 2.74
C VAL A 75 -5.77 1.20 2.51
N ASP A 76 -4.74 1.55 3.28
CA ASP A 76 -3.37 1.06 3.14
C ASP A 76 -3.04 -0.18 3.98
N ASP A 77 -3.99 -0.70 4.77
CA ASP A 77 -3.83 -1.91 5.57
C ASP A 77 -4.50 -3.12 4.92
N LEU A 78 -3.82 -4.28 4.95
CA LEU A 78 -4.37 -5.58 4.53
C LEU A 78 -4.46 -6.49 5.74
N VAL A 79 -5.68 -6.90 6.11
CA VAL A 79 -5.92 -7.75 7.28
C VAL A 79 -6.76 -8.95 6.87
N VAL A 80 -6.19 -10.14 7.05
CA VAL A 80 -6.82 -11.42 6.70
C VAL A 80 -6.78 -12.38 7.88
N SER A 81 -7.77 -13.27 7.94
CA SER A 81 -7.77 -14.44 8.82
C SER A 81 -7.81 -15.69 7.96
N CYS A 82 -7.00 -16.69 8.30
CA CYS A 82 -6.93 -17.96 7.59
C CYS A 82 -7.09 -19.10 8.60
N ASP A 83 -7.67 -20.22 8.17
CA ASP A 83 -7.94 -21.37 9.04
C ASP A 83 -6.67 -22.18 9.34
N THR A 84 -5.68 -22.11 8.45
CA THR A 84 -4.43 -22.86 8.59
C THR A 84 -3.18 -22.02 8.33
N VAL A 85 -2.05 -22.47 8.89
CA VAL A 85 -0.72 -21.87 8.64
C VAL A 85 -0.33 -21.97 7.17
N ALA A 86 -0.71 -23.05 6.49
CA ALA A 86 -0.40 -23.26 5.08
C ALA A 86 -1.12 -22.24 4.19
N GLU A 87 -2.41 -22.01 4.43
CA GLU A 87 -3.20 -20.98 3.73
C GLU A 87 -2.65 -19.59 4.00
N ALA A 88 -2.31 -19.27 5.25
CA ALA A 88 -1.74 -17.97 5.59
C ALA A 88 -0.40 -17.73 4.88
N LYS A 89 0.46 -18.75 4.76
CA LYS A 89 1.71 -18.66 3.99
C LYS A 89 1.46 -18.42 2.51
N ASP A 90 0.54 -19.17 1.91
CA ASP A 90 0.16 -19.02 0.49
C ASP A 90 -0.40 -17.62 0.23
N PHE A 91 -1.34 -17.18 1.07
CA PHE A 91 -1.96 -15.86 0.96
C PHE A 91 -0.91 -14.75 1.04
N VAL A 92 -0.03 -14.78 2.05
CA VAL A 92 1.05 -13.80 2.21
C VAL A 92 1.90 -13.77 0.94
N CYS A 93 2.36 -14.93 0.44
CA CYS A 93 3.15 -15.06 -0.79
C CYS A 93 2.45 -14.44 -2.00
N ARG A 94 1.25 -14.92 -2.33
CA ARG A 94 0.53 -14.56 -3.55
C ARG A 94 0.02 -13.12 -3.52
N SER A 95 -0.42 -12.63 -2.35
CA SER A 95 -0.81 -11.22 -2.19
C SER A 95 0.35 -10.26 -2.39
N SER A 96 1.52 -10.60 -1.86
CA SER A 96 2.74 -9.81 -2.04
C SER A 96 3.15 -9.77 -3.51
N GLU A 97 3.13 -10.92 -4.20
CA GLU A 97 3.43 -10.99 -5.63
C GLU A 97 2.45 -10.14 -6.47
N LEU A 98 1.14 -10.32 -6.24
CA LEU A 98 0.09 -9.61 -6.94
C LEU A 98 0.22 -8.10 -6.75
N LEU A 99 0.29 -7.61 -5.51
CA LEU A 99 0.36 -6.17 -5.25
C LEU A 99 1.71 -5.57 -5.66
N ALA A 100 2.83 -6.30 -5.51
CA ALA A 100 4.15 -5.84 -5.98
C ALA A 100 4.20 -5.67 -7.50
N SER A 101 3.45 -6.46 -8.28
CA SER A 101 3.35 -6.26 -9.74
C SER A 101 2.75 -4.89 -10.11
N GLY A 102 1.94 -4.30 -9.22
CA GLY A 102 1.43 -2.93 -9.30
C GLY A 102 2.27 -1.90 -8.54
N ARG A 103 3.48 -2.26 -8.10
CA ARG A 103 4.36 -1.47 -7.21
C ARG A 103 3.82 -1.21 -5.80
N PHE A 104 2.72 -1.86 -5.41
CA PHE A 104 2.16 -1.82 -4.08
C PHE A 104 2.86 -2.85 -3.17
N HIS A 105 4.04 -2.50 -2.68
CA HIS A 105 4.81 -3.41 -1.81
C HIS A 105 4.17 -3.46 -0.42
N LEU A 106 3.71 -4.65 -0.03
CA LEU A 106 3.28 -4.95 1.33
C LEU A 106 4.50 -5.08 2.23
N VAL A 107 4.44 -4.44 3.39
CA VAL A 107 5.52 -4.40 4.38
C VAL A 107 4.93 -4.51 5.77
N LYS A 108 5.77 -4.73 6.78
CA LYS A 108 5.37 -4.85 8.20
C LYS A 108 4.37 -5.97 8.45
N TRP A 109 4.54 -7.11 7.77
CA TRP A 109 3.76 -8.30 8.04
C TRP A 109 3.85 -8.69 9.51
N ALA A 110 2.69 -8.94 10.12
CA ALA A 110 2.57 -9.41 11.48
C ALA A 110 1.61 -10.60 11.51
N SER A 111 1.90 -11.58 12.36
CA SER A 111 1.07 -12.77 12.56
C SER A 111 1.11 -13.19 14.03
N ASN A 112 0.01 -13.74 14.53
CA ASN A 112 -0.03 -14.42 15.82
C ASN A 112 0.64 -15.81 15.76
N VAL A 113 0.97 -16.31 14.57
CA VAL A 113 1.68 -17.56 14.33
C VAL A 113 2.99 -17.25 13.59
N PRO A 114 4.14 -17.19 14.29
CA PRO A 114 5.43 -16.81 13.69
C PRO A 114 5.84 -17.66 12.48
N GLN A 115 5.44 -18.94 12.47
CA GLN A 115 5.73 -19.88 11.38
C GLN A 115 5.26 -19.37 10.02
N VAL A 116 4.21 -18.55 9.97
CA VAL A 116 3.67 -17.95 8.73
C VAL A 116 4.71 -17.05 8.04
N LEU A 117 5.57 -16.38 8.81
CA LEU A 117 6.48 -15.33 8.31
C LEU A 117 7.95 -15.74 8.28
N VAL A 118 8.29 -16.99 8.64
CA VAL A 118 9.69 -17.47 8.72
C VAL A 118 10.46 -17.30 7.41
N ASP A 119 9.76 -17.44 6.28
CA ASP A 119 10.37 -17.39 4.95
C ASP A 119 10.43 -15.96 4.38
N ARG A 120 10.08 -14.93 5.17
CA ARG A 120 10.04 -13.54 4.73
C ARG A 120 11.30 -12.76 5.07
N PRO A 121 11.72 -11.82 4.20
CA PRO A 121 12.78 -10.87 4.52
C PRO A 121 12.44 -10.10 5.79
N THR A 122 13.43 -9.90 6.66
CA THR A 122 13.23 -9.20 7.94
C THR A 122 12.67 -7.79 7.73
N GLU A 123 13.05 -7.12 6.63
CA GLU A 123 12.56 -5.78 6.26
C GLU A 123 11.05 -5.74 5.95
N GLU A 124 10.47 -6.87 5.55
CA GLU A 124 9.04 -6.99 5.26
C GLU A 124 8.22 -7.38 6.50
N THR A 125 8.87 -7.76 7.60
CA THR A 125 8.20 -8.24 8.82
C THR A 125 8.21 -7.19 9.94
N HIS A 126 7.18 -7.19 10.77
CA HIS A 126 7.12 -6.38 11.98
C HIS A 126 7.44 -7.22 13.21
N GLU A 127 8.42 -6.81 14.02
CA GLU A 127 8.65 -7.43 15.33
C GLU A 127 7.49 -7.09 16.26
N ASN A 128 6.67 -8.09 16.61
CA ASN A 128 5.71 -7.97 17.70
C ASN A 128 6.48 -7.86 19.02
N LYS A 129 6.81 -6.63 19.43
CA LYS A 129 7.21 -6.38 20.81
C LYS A 129 5.99 -6.61 21.70
N PRO A 130 6.05 -7.49 22.71
CA PRO A 130 4.94 -7.66 23.63
C PRO A 130 4.64 -6.29 24.26
N SER A 131 3.39 -5.87 24.16
CA SER A 131 2.88 -4.69 24.85
C SER A 131 3.19 -4.82 26.34
N ARG A 132 3.94 -3.85 26.87
CA ARG A 132 4.24 -3.72 28.30
C ARG A 132 2.96 -3.55 29.11
#